data_AF-A0A5D0GEZ4-F1
#
_entry.id   AF-A0A5D0GEZ4-F1
#
_cell.length_a   1.000
_cell.length_b   1.000
_cell.length_c   1.000
_cell.angle_alpha   90.00
_cell.angle_beta   90.00
_cell.angle_gamma   90.00
#
_symmetry.space_group_name_H-M   'P 1'
#
loop_
_entity.id
_entity.type
_entity.pdbx_description
1 polymer ?
#
loop_
_entity_poly.entity_id
_entity_poly.type
_entity_poly.pdbx_seq_one_letter_code
_entity_poly.pdbx_strand_id
1 'polypeptide(L)'
;MSKQNNTLDKILDYELRPWLAQNSMDDVFASKFRSLKEYTPQQPLQFEIEFFRPFDNKTKYYSRLILNTVKSDFDSLYNKIDEDRNENLIRYYLNDTLNKRLKTRLKDLGELLKKKDYALVYINPKNTSHQLDHVHKANTYIMQLLKLGYMQLYLEIQEAFKDWVDDVFIVEDFYTQLLNEPIPEQLHIKKLQVIEVAPEPVRKPTPKTTDKPIPFNSFTYKQYNTSPDKLGDLWDSLKLNNFISADTPLATFKKVFSGSEINTPVIWTGLPSDLYYFVKRIHKDLQLVEDLKQKQWQVTCNCFVDENGEPFDRSKFRSLKRPNLTGDKIDNAVNLLK
;
A
#
# COMPACT_ATOMS: atom_id res chain seq x y z
N MET A 1 -6.46 -17.98 -26.41
CA MET A 1 -7.32 -17.30 -25.40
C MET A 1 -7.51 -18.24 -24.21
N SER A 2 -6.65 -18.12 -23.19
CA SER A 2 -6.81 -18.92 -21.97
C SER A 2 -8.00 -18.36 -21.20
N LYS A 3 -9.02 -19.20 -20.95
CA LYS A 3 -10.09 -18.91 -19.97
C LYS A 3 -9.44 -18.76 -18.60
N GLN A 4 -8.95 -17.58 -18.26
CA GLN A 4 -8.70 -17.23 -16.87
C GLN A 4 -10.07 -17.12 -16.19
N ASN A 5 -10.56 -18.26 -15.69
CA ASN A 5 -11.75 -18.37 -14.88
C ASN A 5 -11.51 -17.72 -13.51
N ASN A 6 -11.41 -16.39 -13.52
CA ASN A 6 -11.35 -15.58 -12.33
C ASN A 6 -12.66 -15.74 -11.52
N THR A 7 -12.56 -15.81 -10.21
CA THR A 7 -13.69 -15.92 -9.28
C THR A 7 -14.76 -14.85 -9.50
N LEU A 8 -14.40 -13.60 -9.84
CA LEU A 8 -15.42 -12.57 -10.15
C LEU A 8 -16.27 -12.96 -11.37
N ASP A 9 -15.62 -13.44 -12.44
CA ASP A 9 -16.30 -13.91 -13.66
C ASP A 9 -17.18 -15.13 -13.36
N LYS A 10 -16.75 -16.00 -12.45
CA LYS A 10 -17.56 -17.15 -12.00
C LYS A 10 -18.84 -16.72 -11.29
N ILE A 11 -18.80 -15.61 -10.54
CA ILE A 11 -19.98 -15.04 -9.87
C ILE A 11 -20.90 -14.37 -10.91
N LEU A 12 -20.32 -13.71 -11.92
CA LEU A 12 -21.08 -13.04 -12.97
C LEU A 12 -21.81 -14.04 -13.88
N ASP A 13 -21.08 -15.01 -14.45
CA ASP A 13 -21.56 -15.79 -15.61
C ASP A 13 -21.66 -17.30 -15.38
N TYR A 14 -21.00 -17.85 -14.37
CA TYR A 14 -20.81 -19.29 -14.24
C TYR A 14 -21.39 -19.88 -12.93
N GLU A 15 -20.65 -20.78 -12.29
CA GLU A 15 -21.13 -21.68 -11.24
C GLU A 15 -21.35 -21.01 -9.88
N LEU A 16 -20.81 -19.79 -9.69
CA LEU A 16 -20.94 -19.00 -8.46
C LEU A 16 -22.05 -17.94 -8.55
N ARG A 17 -22.89 -17.97 -9.59
CA ARG A 17 -24.04 -17.07 -9.68
C ARG A 17 -24.97 -17.24 -8.46
N PRO A 18 -25.36 -16.16 -7.77
CA PRO A 18 -26.04 -16.27 -6.49
C PRO A 18 -27.48 -16.80 -6.61
N TRP A 19 -28.13 -16.68 -7.76
CA TRP A 19 -29.50 -17.19 -7.98
C TRP A 19 -29.56 -18.64 -8.50
N LEU A 20 -28.43 -19.34 -8.63
CA LEU A 20 -28.46 -20.77 -8.97
C LEU A 20 -28.97 -21.58 -7.79
N ALA A 21 -29.74 -22.64 -8.04
CA ALA A 21 -30.32 -23.50 -7.00
C ALA A 21 -29.28 -24.01 -5.99
N GLN A 22 -28.10 -24.42 -6.48
CA GLN A 22 -26.96 -24.86 -5.67
C GLN A 22 -26.36 -23.78 -4.76
N ASN A 23 -26.66 -22.50 -5.03
CA ASN A 23 -26.19 -21.33 -4.31
C ASN A 23 -27.34 -20.61 -3.55
N SER A 24 -28.53 -21.21 -3.44
CA SER A 24 -29.70 -20.60 -2.80
C SER A 24 -29.82 -20.88 -1.30
N MET A 25 -29.35 -22.04 -0.82
CA MET A 25 -29.49 -22.46 0.58
C MET A 25 -28.47 -21.78 1.51
N ASP A 26 -28.93 -20.99 2.49
CA ASP A 26 -28.04 -20.21 3.38
C ASP A 26 -27.16 -21.07 4.30
N ASP A 27 -27.69 -22.18 4.83
CA ASP A 27 -26.99 -23.05 5.80
C ASP A 27 -25.65 -23.59 5.28
N VAL A 28 -25.57 -23.82 3.97
CA VAL A 28 -24.35 -24.31 3.30
C VAL A 28 -23.24 -23.26 3.33
N PHE A 29 -23.60 -21.97 3.39
CA PHE A 29 -22.62 -20.88 3.38
C PHE A 29 -21.97 -20.62 4.74
N ALA A 30 -22.59 -21.04 5.85
CA ALA A 30 -21.96 -20.91 7.17
C ALA A 30 -20.62 -21.67 7.24
N SER A 31 -20.60 -22.90 6.70
CA SER A 31 -19.38 -23.72 6.61
C SER A 31 -18.36 -23.12 5.63
N LYS A 32 -18.82 -22.74 4.43
CA LYS A 32 -17.97 -22.11 3.40
C LYS A 32 -17.35 -20.79 3.87
N PHE A 33 -18.07 -20.00 4.67
CA PHE A 33 -17.55 -18.75 5.22
C PHE A 33 -16.48 -18.98 6.28
N ARG A 34 -16.65 -19.99 7.14
CA ARG A 34 -15.65 -20.34 8.17
C ARG A 34 -14.34 -20.85 7.57
N SER A 35 -14.41 -21.59 6.46
CA SER A 35 -13.20 -22.07 5.76
C SER A 35 -12.50 -20.99 4.95
N LEU A 36 -13.20 -19.90 4.60
CA LEU A 36 -12.64 -18.80 3.81
C LEU A 36 -11.82 -17.85 4.69
N LYS A 37 -10.49 -17.97 4.59
CA LYS A 37 -9.52 -17.07 5.23
C LYS A 37 -9.50 -15.71 4.55
N GLU A 38 -9.21 -14.67 5.32
CA GLU A 38 -8.99 -13.34 4.78
C GLU A 38 -7.67 -13.29 3.99
N TYR A 39 -7.69 -12.59 2.86
CA TYR A 39 -6.50 -12.38 2.04
C TYR A 39 -5.83 -11.06 2.43
N THR A 40 -4.53 -11.14 2.73
CA THR A 40 -3.68 -9.97 2.98
C THR A 40 -3.03 -9.57 1.66
N PRO A 41 -3.30 -8.36 1.14
CA PRO A 41 -2.73 -7.92 -0.12
C PRO A 41 -1.22 -7.68 0.01
N GLN A 42 -0.48 -7.97 -1.05
CA GLN A 42 0.95 -7.71 -1.16
C GLN A 42 1.20 -6.24 -1.52
N GLN A 43 0.34 -5.68 -2.38
CA GLN A 43 0.36 -4.28 -2.76
C GLN A 43 -0.66 -3.47 -1.93
N PRO A 44 -0.33 -2.23 -1.52
CA PRO A 44 -1.26 -1.38 -0.81
C PRO A 44 -2.37 -0.90 -1.75
N LEU A 45 -3.62 -1.24 -1.42
CA LEU A 45 -4.80 -0.72 -2.10
C LEU A 45 -4.91 0.80 -1.90
N GLN A 46 -5.30 1.51 -2.95
CA GLN A 46 -5.54 2.95 -2.98
C GLN A 46 -7.02 3.31 -2.93
N PHE A 47 -7.91 2.33 -3.01
CA PHE A 47 -9.36 2.51 -2.98
C PHE A 47 -9.98 1.56 -1.96
N GLU A 48 -11.04 2.01 -1.30
CA GLU A 48 -11.82 1.21 -0.34
C GLU A 48 -13.29 1.19 -0.76
N ILE A 49 -13.90 0.01 -0.61
CA ILE A 49 -15.34 -0.19 -0.77
C ILE A 49 -16.03 0.03 0.59
N GLU A 50 -16.78 1.12 0.70
CA GLU A 50 -17.69 1.38 1.82
C GLU A 50 -19.11 0.95 1.45
N PHE A 51 -19.46 -0.29 1.75
CA PHE A 51 -20.76 -0.87 1.38
C PHE A 51 -21.58 -1.30 2.60
N PHE A 52 -22.84 -1.69 2.38
CA PHE A 52 -23.73 -2.17 3.44
C PHE A 52 -23.15 -3.41 4.13
N ARG A 53 -23.49 -3.62 5.41
CA ARG A 53 -23.03 -4.82 6.12
C ARG A 53 -23.76 -6.07 5.60
N PRO A 54 -23.06 -7.20 5.44
CA PRO A 54 -23.70 -8.47 5.10
C PRO A 54 -24.61 -8.93 6.26
N PHE A 55 -25.76 -9.51 5.93
CA PHE A 55 -26.85 -9.77 6.88
C PHE A 55 -27.17 -11.25 7.09
N ASP A 56 -26.73 -12.14 6.19
CA ASP A 56 -26.91 -13.61 6.27
C ASP A 56 -25.58 -14.34 5.97
N ASN A 57 -25.55 -15.68 6.02
CA ASN A 57 -24.31 -16.42 5.80
C ASN A 57 -23.85 -16.35 4.34
N LYS A 58 -24.81 -16.34 3.41
CA LYS A 58 -24.57 -16.19 1.97
C LYS A 58 -23.88 -14.87 1.65
N THR A 59 -24.44 -13.73 2.08
CA THR A 59 -23.86 -12.40 1.86
C THR A 59 -22.52 -12.25 2.57
N LYS A 60 -22.32 -12.84 3.76
CA LYS A 60 -20.99 -12.88 4.43
C LYS A 60 -19.96 -13.64 3.59
N TYR A 61 -20.32 -14.82 3.08
CA TYR A 61 -19.45 -15.62 2.23
C TYR A 61 -19.05 -14.88 0.95
N TYR A 62 -20.03 -14.41 0.18
CA TYR A 62 -19.77 -13.71 -1.07
C TYR A 62 -19.04 -12.38 -0.84
N SER A 63 -19.34 -11.67 0.24
CA SER A 63 -18.63 -10.44 0.59
C SER A 63 -17.14 -10.69 0.80
N ARG A 64 -16.78 -11.69 1.62
CA ARG A 64 -15.37 -12.03 1.81
C ARG A 64 -14.74 -12.57 0.52
N LEU A 65 -15.47 -13.38 -0.25
CA LEU A 65 -14.98 -13.94 -1.50
C LEU A 65 -14.61 -12.85 -2.51
N ILE A 66 -15.54 -11.92 -2.79
CA ILE A 66 -15.34 -10.82 -3.73
C ILE A 66 -14.17 -9.93 -3.29
N LEU A 67 -14.16 -9.49 -2.03
CA LEU A 67 -13.12 -8.58 -1.52
C LEU A 67 -11.74 -9.23 -1.51
N ASN A 68 -11.65 -10.52 -1.15
CA ASN A 68 -10.39 -11.26 -1.24
C ASN A 68 -9.93 -11.41 -2.70
N THR A 69 -10.85 -11.71 -3.61
CA THR A 69 -10.53 -11.88 -5.02
C THR A 69 -10.02 -10.60 -5.64
N VAL A 70 -10.64 -9.45 -5.37
CA VAL A 70 -10.15 -8.14 -5.84
C VAL A 70 -8.70 -7.92 -5.40
N LYS A 71 -8.39 -8.16 -4.13
CA LYS A 71 -7.03 -8.04 -3.59
C LYS A 71 -6.05 -8.97 -4.30
N SER A 72 -6.37 -10.26 -4.39
CA SER A 72 -5.47 -11.26 -4.98
C SER A 72 -5.28 -11.09 -6.49
N ASP A 73 -6.34 -10.69 -7.20
CA ASP A 73 -6.26 -10.42 -8.63
C ASP A 73 -5.45 -9.17 -8.91
N PHE A 74 -5.60 -8.13 -8.09
CA PHE A 74 -4.76 -6.95 -8.19
C PHE A 74 -3.29 -7.31 -8.02
N ASP A 75 -2.93 -8.05 -6.97
CA ASP A 75 -1.54 -8.51 -6.76
C ASP A 75 -1.03 -9.35 -7.96
N SER A 76 -1.85 -10.27 -8.46
CA SER A 76 -1.47 -11.11 -9.61
C SER A 76 -1.27 -10.29 -10.88
N LEU A 77 -2.12 -9.29 -11.13
CA LEU A 77 -2.04 -8.44 -12.32
C LEU A 77 -0.89 -7.44 -12.20
N TYR A 78 -0.71 -6.86 -11.02
CA TYR A 78 0.42 -5.98 -10.71
C TYR A 78 1.74 -6.70 -11.01
N ASN A 79 1.94 -7.89 -10.42
CA ASN A 79 3.16 -8.65 -10.62
C ASN A 79 3.36 -9.02 -12.09
N LYS A 80 2.30 -9.43 -12.80
CA LYS A 80 2.36 -9.77 -14.22
C LYS A 80 2.74 -8.58 -15.12
N ILE A 81 2.27 -7.38 -14.77
CA ILE A 81 2.53 -6.17 -15.56
C ILE A 81 3.92 -5.61 -15.25
N ASP A 82 4.36 -5.65 -13.98
CA ASP A 82 5.67 -5.12 -13.56
C ASP A 82 6.85 -6.07 -13.90
N GLU A 83 6.62 -7.37 -14.13
CA GLU A 83 7.67 -8.37 -14.37
C GLU A 83 8.60 -8.02 -15.54
N ASP A 84 8.08 -7.47 -16.64
CA ASP A 84 8.85 -7.30 -17.89
C ASP A 84 9.30 -5.87 -18.20
N ARG A 85 8.89 -4.85 -17.42
CA ARG A 85 9.17 -3.39 -17.58
C ARG A 85 9.40 -2.90 -19.02
N ASN A 86 8.68 -3.45 -19.99
CA ASN A 86 8.75 -3.10 -21.40
C ASN A 86 7.55 -2.25 -21.75
N GLU A 87 7.80 -1.12 -22.42
CA GLU A 87 6.73 -0.15 -22.53
C GLU A 87 5.50 -0.67 -23.29
N ASN A 88 5.76 -1.26 -24.46
CA ASN A 88 4.72 -1.79 -25.31
C ASN A 88 3.95 -2.93 -24.65
N LEU A 89 4.63 -3.71 -23.81
CA LEU A 89 4.04 -4.85 -23.13
C LEU A 89 3.15 -4.41 -21.96
N ILE A 90 3.56 -3.40 -21.20
CA ILE A 90 2.72 -2.80 -20.15
C ILE A 90 1.45 -2.21 -20.78
N ARG A 91 1.59 -1.39 -21.83
CA ARG A 91 0.42 -0.83 -22.56
C ARG A 91 -0.49 -1.93 -23.11
N TYR A 92 0.08 -3.01 -23.64
CA TYR A 92 -0.69 -4.17 -24.10
C TYR A 92 -1.49 -4.80 -22.96
N TYR A 93 -0.86 -5.10 -21.82
CA TYR A 93 -1.54 -5.73 -20.69
C TYR A 93 -2.58 -4.81 -20.04
N LEU A 94 -2.31 -3.50 -19.95
CA LEU A 94 -3.27 -2.52 -19.46
C LEU A 94 -4.49 -2.46 -20.38
N ASN A 95 -4.30 -2.39 -21.69
CA ASN A 95 -5.41 -2.39 -22.64
C ASN A 95 -6.21 -3.71 -22.60
N ASP A 96 -5.54 -4.86 -22.53
CA ASP A 96 -6.19 -6.16 -22.41
C ASP A 96 -7.00 -6.28 -21.10
N THR A 97 -6.44 -5.80 -20.00
CA THR A 97 -7.04 -5.90 -18.67
C THR A 97 -8.15 -4.88 -18.45
N LEU A 98 -7.84 -3.58 -18.59
CA LEU A 98 -8.77 -2.49 -18.31
C LEU A 98 -9.87 -2.43 -19.38
N ASN A 99 -9.48 -2.34 -20.67
CA ASN A 99 -10.43 -2.06 -21.75
C ASN A 99 -11.13 -3.31 -22.27
N LYS A 100 -10.42 -4.41 -22.53
CA LYS A 100 -11.05 -5.61 -23.10
C LYS A 100 -11.76 -6.45 -22.06
N ARG A 101 -11.18 -6.62 -20.86
CA ARG A 101 -11.76 -7.46 -19.81
C ARG A 101 -12.68 -6.68 -18.87
N LEU A 102 -12.15 -5.74 -18.09
CA LEU A 102 -12.91 -5.12 -17.01
C LEU A 102 -14.03 -4.21 -17.51
N LYS A 103 -13.80 -3.33 -18.50
CA LYS A 103 -14.89 -2.50 -19.09
C LYS A 103 -16.01 -3.35 -19.67
N THR A 104 -15.67 -4.44 -20.38
CA THR A 104 -16.68 -5.38 -20.93
C THR A 104 -17.51 -6.02 -19.81
N ARG A 105 -16.85 -6.55 -18.77
CA ARG A 105 -17.54 -7.17 -17.62
C ARG A 105 -18.44 -6.21 -16.86
N LEU A 106 -18.00 -4.96 -16.70
CA LEU A 106 -18.80 -3.91 -16.08
C LEU A 106 -20.06 -3.57 -16.91
N LYS A 107 -19.95 -3.52 -18.24
CA LYS A 107 -21.11 -3.36 -19.13
C LYS A 107 -22.09 -4.53 -19.02
N ASP A 108 -21.57 -5.76 -19.13
CA ASP A 108 -22.37 -6.99 -19.00
C ASP A 108 -23.11 -7.02 -17.65
N LEU A 109 -22.41 -6.64 -16.57
CA LEU A 109 -22.97 -6.56 -15.24
C LEU A 109 -24.04 -5.46 -15.11
N GLY A 110 -23.83 -4.28 -15.69
CA GLY A 110 -24.83 -3.20 -15.71
C GLY A 110 -26.14 -3.64 -16.39
N GLU A 111 -26.05 -4.31 -17.53
CA GLU A 111 -27.22 -4.89 -18.22
C GLU A 111 -27.92 -5.95 -17.36
N LEU A 112 -27.14 -6.82 -16.72
CA LEU A 112 -27.66 -7.88 -15.87
C LEU A 112 -28.38 -7.33 -14.63
N LEU A 113 -27.83 -6.30 -13.97
CA LEU A 113 -28.43 -5.65 -12.80
C LEU A 113 -29.81 -5.08 -13.15
N LYS A 114 -29.96 -4.47 -14.34
CA LYS A 114 -31.24 -3.98 -14.85
C LYS A 114 -32.20 -5.13 -15.16
N LYS A 115 -31.73 -6.13 -15.90
CA LYS A 115 -32.53 -7.30 -16.32
C LYS A 115 -33.10 -8.08 -15.14
N LYS A 116 -32.36 -8.15 -14.03
CA LYS A 116 -32.74 -8.88 -12.81
C LYS A 116 -33.37 -8.00 -11.74
N ASP A 117 -33.50 -6.70 -11.98
CA ASP A 117 -33.98 -5.72 -11.01
C ASP A 117 -33.24 -5.79 -9.67
N TYR A 118 -31.91 -5.69 -9.72
CA TYR A 118 -31.05 -5.67 -8.56
C TYR A 118 -30.74 -4.23 -8.12
N ALA A 119 -31.76 -3.38 -7.97
CA ALA A 119 -31.57 -1.99 -7.57
C ALA A 119 -31.07 -1.82 -6.12
N LEU A 120 -30.21 -0.82 -5.87
CA LEU A 120 -29.66 -0.54 -4.53
C LEU A 120 -30.73 -0.27 -3.46
N VAL A 121 -31.91 0.22 -3.85
CA VAL A 121 -33.02 0.54 -2.94
C VAL A 121 -33.50 -0.68 -2.13
N TYR A 122 -33.27 -1.90 -2.64
CA TYR A 122 -33.69 -3.16 -2.03
C TYR A 122 -32.81 -3.62 -0.87
N ILE A 123 -31.58 -3.12 -0.79
CA ILE A 123 -30.62 -3.46 0.25
C ILE A 123 -30.30 -2.29 1.17
N ASN A 124 -30.92 -1.12 0.93
CA ASN A 124 -30.77 0.04 1.78
C ASN A 124 -31.34 -0.24 3.18
N PRO A 125 -30.53 -0.20 4.25
CA PRO A 125 -30.97 -0.49 5.61
C PRO A 125 -31.99 0.52 6.15
N LYS A 126 -32.09 1.73 5.55
CA LYS A 126 -33.10 2.74 5.91
C LYS A 126 -34.46 2.45 5.28
N ASN A 127 -34.53 1.58 4.28
CA ASN A 127 -35.77 1.20 3.64
C ASN A 127 -36.42 0.04 4.42
N THR A 128 -37.44 0.36 5.22
CA THR A 128 -38.21 -0.59 6.03
C THR A 128 -39.30 -1.32 5.25
N SER A 129 -39.26 -1.33 3.91
CA SER A 129 -40.21 -2.12 3.12
C SER A 129 -40.07 -3.62 3.44
N HIS A 130 -41.00 -4.11 4.26
CA HIS A 130 -41.07 -5.49 4.77
C HIS A 130 -41.49 -6.53 3.71
N GLN A 131 -41.53 -6.18 2.42
CA GLN A 131 -42.15 -7.01 1.38
C GLN A 131 -41.17 -7.64 0.38
N LEU A 132 -39.86 -7.41 0.49
CA LEU A 132 -38.93 -8.02 -0.46
C LEU A 132 -38.53 -9.44 -0.07
N ASP A 133 -38.57 -10.34 -1.06
CA ASP A 133 -38.01 -11.68 -0.96
C ASP A 133 -36.56 -11.65 -0.45
N HIS A 134 -36.30 -12.38 0.64
CA HIS A 134 -34.99 -12.47 1.27
C HIS A 134 -33.93 -12.97 0.28
N VAL A 135 -34.30 -13.89 -0.62
CA VAL A 135 -33.39 -14.42 -1.65
C VAL A 135 -33.01 -13.32 -2.65
N HIS A 136 -34.00 -12.57 -3.15
CA HIS A 136 -33.76 -11.42 -4.01
C HIS A 136 -32.88 -10.37 -3.36
N LYS A 137 -33.12 -10.06 -2.07
CA LYS A 137 -32.31 -9.11 -1.29
C LYS A 137 -30.85 -9.57 -1.19
N ALA A 138 -30.61 -10.84 -0.88
CA ALA A 138 -29.26 -11.40 -0.81
C ALA A 138 -28.55 -11.39 -2.18
N ASN A 139 -29.27 -11.76 -3.25
CA ASN A 139 -28.72 -11.71 -4.60
C ASN A 139 -28.39 -10.27 -5.03
N THR A 140 -29.27 -9.32 -4.71
CA THR A 140 -29.04 -7.90 -4.98
C THR A 140 -27.78 -7.39 -4.29
N TYR A 141 -27.61 -7.72 -3.00
CA TYR A 141 -26.41 -7.37 -2.25
C TYR A 141 -25.14 -7.87 -2.93
N ILE A 142 -25.13 -9.16 -3.33
CA ILE A 142 -23.97 -9.81 -3.93
C ILE A 142 -23.62 -9.17 -5.27
N MET A 143 -24.61 -8.91 -6.12
CA MET A 143 -24.37 -8.36 -7.45
C MET A 143 -23.98 -6.89 -7.40
N GLN A 144 -24.54 -6.10 -6.48
CA GLN A 144 -24.12 -4.73 -6.26
C GLN A 144 -22.70 -4.66 -5.68
N LEU A 145 -22.33 -5.57 -4.78
CA LEU A 145 -20.95 -5.65 -4.29
C LEU A 145 -19.98 -6.12 -5.39
N LEU A 146 -20.39 -7.06 -6.25
CA LEU A 146 -19.59 -7.49 -7.40
C LEU A 146 -19.28 -6.32 -8.34
N LYS A 147 -20.26 -5.44 -8.56
CA LYS A 147 -20.10 -4.19 -9.32
C LYS A 147 -18.99 -3.33 -8.75
N LEU A 148 -19.04 -3.08 -7.44
CA LEU A 148 -18.01 -2.31 -6.74
C LEU A 148 -16.65 -3.03 -6.78
N GLY A 149 -16.61 -4.36 -6.71
CA GLY A 149 -15.38 -5.13 -6.83
C GLY A 149 -14.69 -4.97 -8.18
N TYR A 150 -15.43 -5.03 -9.28
CA TYR A 150 -14.88 -4.77 -10.62
C TYR A 150 -14.40 -3.32 -10.77
N MET A 151 -15.17 -2.35 -10.26
CA MET A 151 -14.79 -0.93 -10.28
C MET A 151 -13.50 -0.69 -9.47
N GLN A 152 -13.41 -1.25 -8.25
CA GLN A 152 -12.20 -1.14 -7.43
C GLN A 152 -11.00 -1.77 -8.12
N LEU A 153 -11.12 -3.00 -8.64
CA LEU A 153 -10.03 -3.67 -9.35
C LEU A 153 -9.52 -2.84 -10.55
N TYR A 154 -10.43 -2.21 -11.29
CA TYR A 154 -10.06 -1.30 -12.38
C TYR A 154 -9.25 -0.10 -11.86
N LEU A 155 -9.78 0.58 -10.83
CA LEU A 155 -9.17 1.77 -10.24
C LEU A 155 -7.78 1.48 -9.63
N GLU A 156 -7.61 0.34 -8.97
CA GLU A 156 -6.32 -0.08 -8.40
C GLU A 156 -5.25 -0.29 -9.47
N ILE A 157 -5.60 -0.99 -10.56
CA ILE A 157 -4.67 -1.23 -11.68
C ILE A 157 -4.35 0.09 -12.39
N GLN A 158 -5.37 0.92 -12.63
CA GLN A 158 -5.17 2.24 -13.24
C GLN A 158 -4.22 3.10 -12.41
N GLU A 159 -4.43 3.19 -11.10
CA GLU A 159 -3.61 4.02 -10.22
C GLU A 159 -2.17 3.49 -10.12
N ALA A 160 -1.99 2.17 -10.01
CA ALA A 160 -0.68 1.54 -9.94
C ALA A 160 0.19 1.80 -11.18
N PHE A 161 -0.44 1.94 -12.35
CA PHE A 161 0.24 2.17 -13.63
C PHE A 161 -0.19 3.49 -14.29
N LYS A 162 -0.53 4.51 -13.49
CA LYS A 162 -1.12 5.76 -13.97
C LYS A 162 -0.31 6.47 -15.06
N ASP A 163 1.01 6.36 -15.04
CA ASP A 163 1.90 7.02 -16.02
C ASP A 163 1.76 6.41 -17.43
N TRP A 164 1.03 5.30 -17.53
CA TRP A 164 0.90 4.43 -18.70
C TRP A 164 -0.55 4.32 -19.18
N VAL A 165 -1.46 5.02 -18.51
CA VAL A 165 -2.89 5.05 -18.80
C VAL A 165 -3.25 6.40 -19.38
N ASP A 166 -3.66 6.41 -20.65
CA ASP A 166 -4.03 7.66 -21.34
C ASP A 166 -5.43 8.17 -20.94
N ASP A 167 -6.36 7.26 -20.62
CA ASP A 167 -7.76 7.54 -20.30
C ASP A 167 -8.08 7.14 -18.86
N VAL A 168 -7.98 8.11 -17.95
CA VAL A 168 -8.13 7.92 -16.50
C VAL A 168 -9.59 8.06 -16.10
N PHE A 169 -10.17 6.99 -15.57
CA PHE A 169 -11.54 6.98 -15.07
C PHE A 169 -11.62 7.47 -13.62
N ILE A 170 -12.59 8.33 -13.32
CA ILE A 170 -13.09 8.58 -11.97
C ILE A 170 -14.26 7.65 -11.64
N VAL A 171 -14.68 7.59 -10.37
CA VAL A 171 -15.73 6.65 -9.91
C VAL A 171 -17.07 6.86 -10.65
N GLU A 172 -17.38 8.10 -10.98
CA GLU A 172 -18.59 8.54 -11.66
C GLU A 172 -18.66 8.08 -13.12
N ASP A 173 -17.51 7.95 -13.80
CA ASP A 173 -17.43 7.51 -15.19
C ASP A 173 -17.94 6.07 -15.35
N PHE A 174 -17.74 5.21 -14.35
CA PHE A 174 -18.27 3.86 -14.38
C PHE A 174 -19.80 3.85 -14.49
N TYR A 175 -20.47 4.73 -13.74
CA TYR A 175 -21.93 4.82 -13.74
C TYR A 175 -22.46 5.33 -15.08
N THR A 176 -21.86 6.42 -15.58
CA THR A 176 -22.35 7.11 -16.77
C THR A 176 -21.93 6.45 -18.08
N GLN A 177 -20.71 5.91 -18.17
CA GLN A 177 -20.12 5.41 -19.43
C GLN A 177 -20.17 3.89 -19.58
N LEU A 178 -20.20 3.13 -18.49
CA LEU A 178 -20.16 1.66 -18.54
C LEU A 178 -21.45 1.00 -18.07
N LEU A 179 -22.00 1.44 -16.94
CA LEU A 179 -23.19 0.84 -16.33
C LEU A 179 -24.50 1.43 -16.89
N ASN A 180 -24.43 2.63 -17.49
CA ASN A 180 -25.59 3.41 -17.92
C ASN A 180 -26.60 3.59 -16.77
N GLU A 181 -26.10 3.89 -15.57
CA GLU A 181 -26.86 4.10 -14.34
C GLU A 181 -26.76 5.57 -13.91
N PRO A 182 -27.77 6.13 -13.22
CA PRO A 182 -27.60 7.42 -12.56
C PRO A 182 -26.50 7.32 -11.49
N ILE A 183 -25.73 8.39 -11.34
CA ILE A 183 -24.74 8.49 -10.27
C ILE A 183 -25.49 8.45 -8.92
N PRO A 184 -25.13 7.54 -8.00
CA PRO A 184 -25.80 7.45 -6.71
C PRO A 184 -25.46 8.67 -5.85
N GLU A 185 -26.39 9.08 -4.98
CA GLU A 185 -26.20 10.19 -4.03
C GLU A 185 -24.95 10.00 -3.13
N GLN A 186 -24.65 8.74 -2.80
CA GLN A 186 -23.44 8.36 -2.07
C GLN A 186 -22.64 7.35 -2.89
N LEU A 187 -21.38 7.70 -3.18
CA LEU A 187 -20.42 6.79 -3.77
C LEU A 187 -19.94 5.78 -2.72
N HIS A 188 -19.92 4.51 -3.11
CA HIS A 188 -19.52 3.39 -2.25
C HIS A 188 -18.07 2.97 -2.47
N ILE A 189 -17.32 3.70 -3.31
CA ILE A 189 -15.88 3.58 -3.47
C ILE A 189 -15.29 4.94 -3.17
N LYS A 190 -14.28 4.96 -2.32
CA LYS A 190 -13.49 6.15 -2.04
C LYS A 190 -12.04 5.86 -2.32
N LYS A 191 -11.37 6.81 -2.97
CA LYS A 191 -9.91 6.83 -2.96
C LYS A 191 -9.48 7.00 -1.52
N LEU A 192 -8.72 6.04 -1.00
CA LEU A 192 -8.02 6.20 0.24
C LEU A 192 -7.12 7.41 0.03
N GLN A 193 -7.47 8.51 0.68
CA GLN A 193 -6.48 9.56 0.84
C GLN A 193 -5.35 8.87 1.58
N VAL A 194 -4.23 8.68 0.89
CA VAL A 194 -2.97 8.78 1.59
C VAL A 194 -3.05 10.16 2.20
N ILE A 195 -3.48 10.23 3.45
CA ILE A 195 -3.10 11.34 4.29
C ILE A 195 -1.58 11.29 4.11
N GLU A 196 -1.02 12.22 3.34
CA GLU A 196 0.28 12.74 3.72
C GLU A 196 0.03 13.20 5.14
N VAL A 197 0.29 12.30 6.07
CA VAL A 197 0.30 12.62 7.47
C VAL A 197 1.47 13.61 7.51
N ALA A 198 1.15 14.90 7.38
CA ALA A 198 1.84 15.92 8.15
C ALA A 198 2.02 15.27 9.52
N PRO A 199 3.24 14.88 9.92
CA PRO A 199 3.44 13.93 11.00
C PRO A 199 2.95 14.56 12.30
N GLU A 200 1.70 14.27 12.67
CA GLU A 200 1.09 14.64 13.93
C GLU A 200 0.29 13.44 14.47
N PRO A 201 0.18 13.30 15.80
CA PRO A 201 0.81 12.27 16.62
C PRO A 201 0.11 10.91 16.57
N VAL A 202 0.87 9.81 16.56
CA VAL A 202 0.35 8.51 17.04
C VAL A 202 0.14 8.60 18.55
N ARG A 203 -1.08 8.91 19.01
CA ARG A 203 -1.53 8.55 20.37
C ARG A 203 -2.16 7.16 20.31
N LYS A 204 -1.48 6.19 20.93
CA LYS A 204 -2.04 4.87 21.28
C LYS A 204 -3.38 5.04 22.01
N PRO A 205 -4.30 4.05 21.97
CA PRO A 205 -5.42 4.02 22.89
C PRO A 205 -4.84 4.10 24.31
N THR A 206 -5.36 5.01 25.11
CA THR A 206 -5.06 5.01 26.53
C THR A 206 -6.39 4.93 27.25
N PRO A 207 -6.57 4.11 28.29
CA PRO A 207 -7.24 4.64 29.44
C PRO A 207 -6.30 5.70 30.02
N LYS A 208 -6.51 6.92 29.51
CA LYS A 208 -6.14 8.22 30.05
C LYS A 208 -4.69 8.73 29.88
N THR A 209 -4.68 9.98 29.41
CA THR A 209 -3.68 11.06 29.57
C THR A 209 -2.37 10.96 28.77
N THR A 210 -2.45 11.52 27.56
CA THR A 210 -1.53 12.51 26.94
C THR A 210 -0.06 12.52 27.39
N ASP A 211 0.87 12.15 26.49
CA ASP A 211 2.19 12.80 26.30
C ASP A 211 2.79 12.47 24.91
N LYS A 212 3.75 13.26 24.43
CA LYS A 212 3.99 13.75 23.03
C LYS A 212 4.64 12.76 22.01
N PRO A 213 4.48 12.98 20.68
CA PRO A 213 5.14 12.19 19.60
C PRO A 213 6.63 12.54 19.41
N ILE A 214 7.43 11.54 19.01
CA ILE A 214 8.84 11.70 18.64
C ILE A 214 8.95 11.73 17.10
N PRO A 215 9.43 12.82 16.48
CA PRO A 215 9.62 12.93 15.03
C PRO A 215 10.88 12.17 14.56
N PHE A 216 10.79 11.42 13.45
CA PHE A 216 11.90 10.64 12.87
C PHE A 216 12.69 11.44 11.83
N ASN A 217 13.23 12.59 12.24
CA ASN A 217 13.88 13.54 11.32
C ASN A 217 15.38 13.28 11.15
N SER A 218 15.99 12.58 12.10
CA SER A 218 17.41 12.23 12.14
C SER A 218 17.60 10.92 12.91
N PHE A 219 18.83 10.42 12.98
CA PHE A 219 19.13 9.32 13.88
C PHE A 219 19.12 9.84 15.32
N THR A 220 18.74 9.02 16.29
CA THR A 220 18.86 9.38 17.72
C THR A 220 19.86 8.45 18.36
N TYR A 221 21.06 8.93 18.67
CA TYR A 221 22.06 8.11 19.36
C TYR A 221 21.63 7.86 20.81
N LYS A 222 21.58 6.60 21.25
CA LYS A 222 21.04 6.24 22.57
C LYS A 222 21.79 6.86 23.73
N GLN A 223 23.10 7.09 23.57
CA GLN A 223 23.95 7.72 24.59
C GLN A 223 24.19 9.21 24.31
N TYR A 224 23.33 9.88 23.52
CA TYR A 224 23.51 11.29 23.16
C TYR A 224 23.68 12.22 24.37
N ASN A 225 22.90 12.00 25.44
CA ASN A 225 22.97 12.80 26.67
C ASN A 225 24.02 12.29 27.67
N THR A 226 24.44 11.02 27.56
CA THR A 226 25.30 10.34 28.55
C THR A 226 26.77 10.29 28.13
N SER A 227 27.05 10.31 26.83
CA SER A 227 28.40 10.24 26.25
C SER A 227 28.47 10.95 24.90
N PRO A 228 28.24 12.28 24.86
CA PRO A 228 28.24 13.07 23.61
C PRO A 228 29.61 13.16 22.94
N ASP A 229 30.70 12.82 23.66
CA ASP A 229 32.07 12.88 23.16
C ASP A 229 32.35 11.77 22.14
N LYS A 230 31.68 10.61 22.26
CA LYS A 230 31.78 9.50 21.30
C LYS A 230 31.33 9.88 19.88
N LEU A 231 30.42 10.85 19.75
CA LEU A 231 30.03 11.41 18.46
C LEU A 231 31.12 12.31 17.87
N GLY A 232 31.94 12.93 18.71
CA GLY A 232 33.16 13.61 18.29
C GLY A 232 34.19 12.63 17.74
N ASP A 233 34.45 11.55 18.48
CA ASP A 233 35.38 10.50 18.04
C ASP A 233 34.93 9.86 16.71
N LEU A 234 33.62 9.61 16.56
CA LEU A 234 33.04 9.13 15.31
C LEU A 234 33.25 10.13 14.17
N TRP A 235 32.98 11.42 14.40
CA TRP A 235 33.15 12.47 13.40
C TRP A 235 34.59 12.58 12.93
N ASP A 236 35.54 12.59 13.87
CA ASP A 236 36.98 12.60 13.56
C ASP A 236 37.38 11.37 12.76
N SER A 237 36.89 10.18 13.16
CA SER A 237 37.17 8.93 12.45
C SER A 237 36.60 8.92 11.02
N LEU A 238 35.38 9.41 10.81
CA LEU A 238 34.76 9.47 9.48
C LEU A 238 35.46 10.50 8.57
N LYS A 239 35.91 11.64 9.11
CA LYS A 239 36.73 12.61 8.37
C LYS A 239 38.09 12.05 8.02
N LEU A 240 38.79 11.45 8.97
CA LEU A 240 40.12 10.86 8.75
C LEU A 240 40.12 9.80 7.65
N ASN A 241 39.00 9.08 7.51
CA ASN A 241 38.83 8.05 6.48
C ASN A 241 38.15 8.56 5.19
N ASN A 242 37.91 9.87 5.05
CA ASN A 242 37.27 10.51 3.89
C ASN A 242 35.86 9.98 3.58
N PHE A 243 35.08 9.60 4.60
CA PHE A 243 33.67 9.21 4.41
C PHE A 243 32.72 10.40 4.42
N ILE A 244 33.08 11.49 5.09
CA ILE A 244 32.34 12.75 5.11
C ILE A 244 33.25 13.91 4.72
N SER A 245 32.67 14.98 4.17
CA SER A 245 33.44 16.16 3.75
C SER A 245 34.29 16.74 4.89
N ALA A 246 35.52 17.12 4.59
CA ALA A 246 36.44 17.78 5.53
C ALA A 246 35.87 19.10 6.07
N ASP A 247 34.97 19.75 5.33
CA ASP A 247 34.32 20.99 5.73
C ASP A 247 33.11 20.78 6.65
N THR A 248 32.69 19.53 6.88
CA THR A 248 31.53 19.20 7.73
C THR A 248 31.78 19.66 9.17
N PRO A 249 31.06 20.65 9.71
CA PRO A 249 31.25 21.09 11.10
C PRO A 249 30.80 20.01 12.09
N LEU A 250 31.49 19.88 13.23
CA LEU A 250 31.13 18.90 14.26
C LEU A 250 29.70 19.10 14.78
N ALA A 251 29.26 20.35 14.90
CA ALA A 251 27.90 20.70 15.31
C ALA A 251 26.85 20.18 14.32
N THR A 252 27.10 20.33 13.01
CA THR A 252 26.22 19.81 11.94
C THR A 252 26.17 18.29 11.99
N PHE A 253 27.31 17.63 12.19
CA PHE A 253 27.37 16.18 12.29
C PHE A 253 26.64 15.65 13.53
N LYS A 254 26.84 16.24 14.72
CA LYS A 254 26.12 15.83 15.94
C LYS A 254 24.60 15.97 15.78
N LYS A 255 24.14 16.94 14.99
CA LYS A 255 22.71 17.14 14.69
C LYS A 255 22.08 15.98 13.90
N VAL A 256 22.87 15.20 13.15
CA VAL A 256 22.41 13.96 12.49
C VAL A 256 22.02 12.88 13.49
N PHE A 257 22.54 12.94 14.72
CA PHE A 257 22.35 11.94 15.78
C PHE A 257 21.51 12.46 16.96
N SER A 258 20.96 13.67 16.87
CA SER A 258 20.24 14.32 17.97
C SER A 258 18.74 14.02 18.02
N GLY A 259 18.19 13.33 17.03
CA GLY A 259 16.74 13.13 16.87
C GLY A 259 15.95 14.40 16.48
N SER A 260 16.63 15.51 16.20
CA SER A 260 16.01 16.79 15.79
C SER A 260 15.98 16.96 14.27
N GLU A 261 15.23 17.96 13.78
CA GLU A 261 15.15 18.32 12.36
C GLU A 261 16.49 18.78 11.77
N ILE A 262 16.84 18.23 10.61
CA ILE A 262 18.09 18.53 9.90
C ILE A 262 17.80 19.53 8.79
N ASN A 263 18.42 20.71 8.90
CA ASN A 263 18.35 21.75 7.86
C ASN A 263 19.57 21.72 6.93
N THR A 264 20.63 21.01 7.32
CA THR A 264 21.90 20.96 6.59
C THR A 264 22.38 19.51 6.58
N PRO A 265 22.16 18.80 5.47
CA PRO A 265 22.67 17.44 5.29
C PRO A 265 24.20 17.40 5.34
N VAL A 266 24.74 16.26 5.74
CA VAL A 266 26.18 16.00 5.72
C VAL A 266 26.56 15.45 4.34
N ILE A 267 27.55 16.08 3.70
CA ILE A 267 28.11 15.62 2.43
C ILE A 267 28.89 14.32 2.70
N TRP A 268 28.43 13.23 2.10
CA TRP A 268 29.08 11.93 2.14
C TRP A 268 30.01 11.78 0.94
N THR A 269 31.31 11.67 1.21
CA THR A 269 32.37 11.58 0.20
C THR A 269 32.81 10.14 -0.06
N GLY A 270 32.33 9.18 0.74
CA GLY A 270 32.55 7.75 0.50
C GLY A 270 31.65 7.18 -0.60
N LEU A 271 31.82 5.91 -0.93
CA LEU A 271 30.92 5.24 -1.87
C LEU A 271 29.51 5.07 -1.28
N PRO A 272 28.45 4.97 -2.10
CA PRO A 272 27.10 4.67 -1.61
C PRO A 272 27.02 3.35 -0.81
N SER A 273 27.88 2.37 -1.14
CA SER A 273 28.02 1.13 -0.38
C SER A 273 28.59 1.33 1.03
N ASP A 274 29.43 2.35 1.21
CA ASP A 274 30.00 2.72 2.50
C ASP A 274 28.92 3.32 3.40
N LEU A 275 28.13 4.27 2.87
CA LEU A 275 27.01 4.87 3.58
C LEU A 275 25.95 3.82 3.96
N TYR A 276 25.63 2.93 3.02
CA TYR A 276 24.74 1.79 3.29
C TYR A 276 25.23 0.97 4.47
N TYR A 277 26.49 0.54 4.43
CA TYR A 277 27.05 -0.33 5.45
C TYR A 277 27.15 0.38 6.80
N PHE A 278 27.56 1.65 6.82
CA PHE A 278 27.58 2.48 8.02
C PHE A 278 26.22 2.53 8.72
N VAL A 279 25.15 2.89 7.99
CA VAL A 279 23.80 2.99 8.54
C VAL A 279 23.28 1.63 9.02
N LYS A 280 23.52 0.57 8.24
CA LYS A 280 23.17 -0.80 8.63
C LYS A 280 23.81 -1.18 9.97
N ARG A 281 25.08 -0.81 10.18
CA ARG A 281 25.81 -1.13 11.41
C ARG A 281 25.25 -0.40 12.64
N ILE A 282 25.04 0.91 12.54
CA ILE A 282 24.53 1.71 13.68
C ILE A 282 23.08 1.38 14.05
N HIS A 283 22.21 1.08 13.07
CA HIS A 283 20.77 0.88 13.28
C HIS A 283 20.39 -0.59 13.49
N LYS A 284 20.83 -1.50 12.61
CA LYS A 284 20.37 -2.90 12.62
C LYS A 284 21.29 -3.80 13.43
N ASP A 285 22.59 -3.74 13.19
CA ASP A 285 23.52 -4.75 13.73
C ASP A 285 23.94 -4.45 15.17
N LEU A 286 24.19 -3.18 15.51
CA LEU A 286 24.64 -2.77 16.85
C LEU A 286 23.58 -2.01 17.64
N GLN A 287 22.47 -1.60 17.01
CA GLN A 287 21.34 -0.91 17.64
C GLN A 287 21.77 0.28 18.53
N LEU A 288 22.78 1.05 18.07
CA LEU A 288 23.38 2.18 18.78
C LEU A 288 22.51 3.44 18.71
N VAL A 289 21.63 3.49 17.71
CA VAL A 289 20.61 4.52 17.55
C VAL A 289 19.24 3.95 17.89
N GLU A 290 18.29 4.82 18.24
CA GLU A 290 16.90 4.45 18.48
C GLU A 290 16.28 3.75 17.26
N ASP A 291 15.32 2.86 17.50
CA ASP A 291 14.71 2.09 16.43
C ASP A 291 13.81 2.97 15.55
N LEU A 292 14.25 3.16 14.30
CA LEU A 292 13.54 3.90 13.27
C LEU A 292 12.42 3.11 12.57
N LYS A 293 12.01 1.92 13.06
CA LYS A 293 10.87 1.14 12.55
C LYS A 293 10.88 0.96 11.02
N GLN A 294 12.01 0.50 10.47
CA GLN A 294 12.22 0.30 9.02
C GLN A 294 12.32 1.58 8.16
N LYS A 295 12.43 2.76 8.77
CA LYS A 295 12.62 4.05 8.08
C LYS A 295 14.08 4.54 8.01
N GLN A 296 15.07 3.71 8.38
CA GLN A 296 16.48 4.09 8.42
C GLN A 296 17.01 4.66 7.10
N TRP A 297 16.55 4.15 5.95
CA TRP A 297 16.97 4.65 4.64
C TRP A 297 16.35 6.00 4.29
N GLN A 298 15.13 6.26 4.76
CA GLN A 298 14.50 7.57 4.61
C GLN A 298 15.25 8.61 5.45
N VAL A 299 15.57 8.27 6.71
CA VAL A 299 16.39 9.12 7.57
C VAL A 299 17.78 9.33 6.96
N THR A 300 18.39 8.30 6.37
CA THR A 300 19.69 8.43 5.68
C THR A 300 19.65 9.47 4.57
N CYS A 301 18.62 9.48 3.72
CA CYS A 301 18.50 10.44 2.62
C CYS A 301 18.23 11.88 3.11
N ASN A 302 17.65 12.04 4.30
CA ASN A 302 17.48 13.35 4.93
C ASN A 302 18.80 13.86 5.55
N CYS A 303 19.59 12.94 6.11
CA CYS A 303 20.80 13.27 6.84
C CYS A 303 22.02 13.46 5.94
N PHE A 304 22.05 12.80 4.77
CA PHE A 304 23.23 12.72 3.91
C PHE A 304 22.92 13.01 2.45
N VAL A 305 23.83 13.71 1.80
CA VAL A 305 23.84 13.99 0.35
C VAL A 305 25.17 13.51 -0.24
N ASP A 306 25.23 13.31 -1.55
CA ASP A 306 26.47 12.89 -2.22
C ASP A 306 27.52 14.02 -2.30
N GLU A 307 28.67 13.73 -2.90
CA GLU A 307 29.78 14.68 -3.08
C GLU A 307 29.40 15.95 -3.87
N ASN A 308 28.35 15.89 -4.70
CA ASN A 308 27.82 17.01 -5.48
C ASN A 308 26.71 17.76 -4.74
N GLY A 309 26.30 17.27 -3.56
CA GLY A 309 25.18 17.82 -2.80
C GLY A 309 23.81 17.29 -3.22
N GLU A 310 23.76 16.26 -4.07
CA GLU A 310 22.51 15.64 -4.53
C GLU A 310 22.01 14.58 -3.54
N PRO A 311 20.68 14.44 -3.34
CA PRO A 311 20.12 13.48 -2.42
C PRO A 311 20.28 12.04 -2.94
N PHE A 312 20.58 11.11 -2.03
CA PHE A 312 20.65 9.69 -2.38
C PHE A 312 19.27 9.10 -2.70
N ASP A 313 19.23 8.21 -3.69
CA ASP A 313 18.03 7.44 -4.00
C ASP A 313 17.89 6.23 -3.06
N ARG A 314 16.82 6.25 -2.25
CA ARG A 314 16.46 5.18 -1.31
C ARG A 314 16.42 3.79 -1.97
N SER A 315 15.97 3.70 -3.23
CA SER A 315 15.77 2.43 -3.93
C SER A 315 17.11 1.71 -4.14
N LYS A 316 18.19 2.47 -4.35
CA LYS A 316 19.55 1.95 -4.61
C LYS A 316 20.19 1.31 -3.38
N PHE A 317 19.79 1.68 -2.17
CA PHE A 317 20.35 1.08 -0.94
C PHE A 317 19.96 -0.39 -0.75
N ARG A 318 18.84 -0.86 -1.32
CA ARG A 318 18.35 -2.24 -1.09
C ARG A 318 19.22 -3.33 -1.70
N SER A 319 19.97 -3.02 -2.76
CA SER A 319 20.84 -3.97 -3.46
C SER A 319 22.30 -3.92 -3.00
N LEU A 320 22.67 -2.97 -2.14
CA LEU A 320 24.05 -2.76 -1.71
C LEU A 320 24.49 -3.78 -0.65
N LYS A 321 25.79 -4.06 -0.63
CA LYS A 321 26.44 -5.01 0.28
C LYS A 321 27.57 -4.32 1.04
N ARG A 322 28.09 -5.01 2.05
CA ARG A 322 29.29 -4.58 2.77
C ARG A 322 30.44 -4.37 1.77
N PRO A 323 31.11 -3.21 1.78
CA PRO A 323 32.25 -2.95 0.91
C PRO A 323 33.48 -3.73 1.39
N ASN A 324 34.24 -4.30 0.45
CA ASN A 324 35.39 -5.16 0.76
C ASN A 324 36.62 -4.38 1.28
N LEU A 325 36.86 -3.18 0.75
CA LEU A 325 38.08 -2.41 1.01
C LEU A 325 37.95 -1.46 2.21
N THR A 326 36.74 -0.93 2.42
CA THR A 326 36.43 0.16 3.38
C THR A 326 35.57 -0.32 4.54
N GLY A 327 35.05 -1.54 4.49
CA GLY A 327 34.16 -2.11 5.52
C GLY A 327 34.79 -2.13 6.91
N ASP A 328 36.07 -2.51 7.01
CA ASP A 328 36.79 -2.58 8.29
C ASP A 328 36.98 -1.20 8.92
N LYS A 329 37.20 -0.17 8.09
CA LYS A 329 37.30 1.23 8.54
C LYS A 329 35.98 1.72 9.12
N ILE A 330 34.86 1.35 8.50
CA ILE A 330 33.52 1.65 9.00
C ILE A 330 33.25 0.91 10.32
N ASP A 331 33.66 -0.36 10.41
CA ASP A 331 33.52 -1.14 11.64
C ASP A 331 34.29 -0.50 12.81
N ASN A 332 35.52 -0.04 12.56
CA ASN A 332 36.32 0.68 13.54
C ASN A 332 35.67 2.00 13.96
N ALA A 333 35.20 2.81 13.00
CA ALA A 333 34.54 4.07 13.28
C ALA A 333 33.26 3.88 14.11
N VAL A 334 32.41 2.90 13.75
CA VAL A 334 31.16 2.63 14.47
C VAL A 334 31.40 2.03 15.85
N ASN A 335 32.48 1.27 16.07
CA ASN A 335 32.82 0.74 17.39
C ASN A 335 33.11 1.83 18.42
N LEU A 336 33.50 3.03 18.01
CA LEU A 336 33.70 4.19 18.90
C LEU A 336 32.40 4.63 19.59
N LEU A 337 31.24 4.24 19.06
CA LEU A 337 29.92 4.54 19.62
C LEU A 337 29.41 3.52 20.64
N LYS A 338 30.09 2.39 20.82
CA LYS A 338 29.78 1.44 21.90
C LYS A 338 30.15 2.06 23.24
#